data_AF-A0A293LJP8-F1
#
_entry.id   AF-A0A293LJP8-F1
#
_cell.length_a   1.000
_cell.length_b   1.000
_cell.length_c   1.000
_cell.angle_alpha   90.00
_cell.angle_beta   90.00
_cell.angle_gamma   90.00
#
_symmetry.space_group_name_H-M   'P 1'
#
loop_
_entity.id
_entity.type
_entity.pdbx_description
1 polymer ?
#
loop_
_entity_poly.entity_id
_entity_poly.type
_entity_poly.pdbx_seq_one_letter_code
_entity_poly.pdbx_strand_id
1 'polypeptide(L)'
;MQNKPSAMKKKVLLMGKSGSGKTSMRSIIFANYIARDTRRLGATIDVEHSHVRFLGNLVLNLWDCGGQEAFMENYFASQKDTIFRNVEVLIYVFDVESRELEKDLHYYQSCLEAILQNSAGAKIFCLVHKMDLVPEEERDRIFQLRQEDLTRLSKPLECICFSANEVLLFERATFLIISHCQRQEHHDAHRFEKVSNIIKQFKLSCSKLAAQFHSMQVRNGRFAAFIDLFTPNTYIMVVMADPSMPSAATLINIKNARKHFEKLESGRQQTQSGHSLRR
;
A
#
# COMPACT_ATOMS: atom_id res chain seq x y z
N MET A 1 37.84 -9.28 -4.04
CA MET A 1 36.71 -8.90 -3.17
C MET A 1 35.55 -8.49 -4.07
N GLN A 2 34.53 -9.33 -4.20
CA GLN A 2 33.37 -9.04 -5.06
C GLN A 2 32.47 -8.02 -4.35
N ASN A 3 32.23 -6.87 -4.99
CA ASN A 3 31.26 -5.87 -4.54
C ASN A 3 29.86 -6.52 -4.49
N LYS A 4 29.34 -6.79 -3.29
CA LYS A 4 27.91 -7.10 -3.11
C LYS A 4 27.12 -5.87 -3.58
N PRO A 5 26.10 -6.01 -4.45
CA PRO A 5 25.25 -4.89 -4.82
C PRO A 5 24.59 -4.33 -3.56
N SER A 6 24.74 -3.03 -3.32
CA SER A 6 24.13 -2.35 -2.18
C SER A 6 22.60 -2.43 -2.31
N ALA A 7 21.92 -2.70 -1.20
CA ALA A 7 20.46 -2.80 -1.19
C ALA A 7 19.85 -1.45 -1.61
N MET A 8 18.93 -1.46 -2.58
CA MET A 8 18.24 -0.25 -3.03
C MET A 8 17.28 0.21 -1.94
N LYS A 9 17.59 1.34 -1.31
CA LYS A 9 16.76 1.95 -0.28
C LYS A 9 15.73 2.87 -0.93
N LYS A 10 14.44 2.61 -0.72
CA LYS A 10 13.34 3.44 -1.20
C LYS A 10 12.57 4.00 -0.01
N LYS A 11 12.42 5.33 0.05
CA LYS A 11 11.74 6.01 1.16
C LYS A 11 10.23 6.04 0.90
N VAL A 12 9.47 5.57 1.88
CA VAL A 12 8.00 5.61 1.89
C VAL A 12 7.57 6.45 3.08
N LEU A 13 6.84 7.54 2.83
CA LEU A 13 6.24 8.35 3.88
C LEU A 13 4.84 7.84 4.18
N LEU A 14 4.52 7.68 5.46
CA LEU A 14 3.18 7.38 5.95
C LEU A 14 2.73 8.56 6.83
N MET A 15 1.77 9.35 6.32
CA MET A 15 1.33 10.60 6.94
C MET A 15 -0.20 10.68 7.05
N GLY A 16 -0.69 11.63 7.84
CA GLY A 16 -2.11 11.80 8.17
C GLY A 16 -2.31 12.14 9.64
N LYS A 17 -3.49 12.67 9.99
CA LYS A 17 -3.81 13.12 11.36
C LYS A 17 -3.61 12.03 12.42
N SER A 18 -3.34 12.43 13.66
CA SER A 18 -3.29 11.52 14.81
C SER A 18 -4.58 10.67 14.89
N GLY A 19 -4.44 9.40 15.23
CA GLY A 19 -5.59 8.49 15.34
C GLY A 19 -6.16 7.93 14.02
N SER A 20 -5.67 8.36 12.85
CA SER A 20 -6.11 7.88 11.52
C SER A 20 -5.73 6.42 11.19
N GLY A 21 -4.97 5.73 12.04
CA GLY A 21 -4.63 4.31 11.85
C GLY A 21 -3.30 4.03 11.11
N LYS A 22 -2.43 5.02 10.94
CA LYS A 22 -1.09 4.88 10.32
C LYS A 22 -0.24 3.78 10.96
N THR A 23 0.01 3.89 12.26
CA THR A 23 0.84 2.95 13.01
C THR A 23 0.19 1.57 13.07
N SER A 24 -1.14 1.50 13.16
CA SER A 24 -1.87 0.25 13.02
C SER A 24 -1.59 -0.41 11.67
N MET A 25 -1.70 0.34 10.56
CA MET A 25 -1.37 -0.17 9.24
C MET A 25 0.09 -0.59 9.12
N ARG A 26 1.03 0.20 9.65
CA ARG A 26 2.45 -0.19 9.67
C ARG A 26 2.64 -1.51 10.40
N SER A 27 2.11 -1.63 11.61
CA SER A 27 2.31 -2.81 12.46
C SER A 27 1.67 -4.06 11.88
N ILE A 28 0.49 -3.92 11.27
CA ILE A 28 -0.22 -5.01 10.59
C ILE A 28 0.54 -5.45 9.32
N ILE A 29 1.00 -4.48 8.51
CA ILE A 29 1.60 -4.75 7.21
C ILE A 29 3.06 -5.21 7.33
N PHE A 30 3.81 -4.69 8.31
CA PHE A 30 5.27 -4.80 8.34
C PHE A 30 5.84 -5.37 9.65
N ALA A 31 5.03 -5.55 10.70
CA ALA A 31 5.45 -6.11 11.99
C ALA A 31 4.63 -7.33 12.42
N ASN A 32 3.77 -7.86 11.54
CA ASN A 32 2.90 -9.03 11.79
C ASN A 32 1.99 -8.89 13.03
N TYR A 33 1.58 -7.67 13.38
CA TYR A 33 0.58 -7.46 14.43
C TYR A 33 -0.80 -7.90 13.94
N ILE A 34 -1.59 -8.50 14.83
CA ILE A 34 -3.02 -8.68 14.61
C ILE A 34 -3.75 -7.36 14.88
N ALA A 35 -4.84 -7.10 14.14
CA ALA A 35 -5.58 -5.84 14.24
C ALA A 35 -6.08 -5.53 15.66
N ARG A 36 -6.48 -6.55 16.44
CA ARG A 36 -6.86 -6.38 17.86
C ARG A 36 -5.73 -5.78 18.71
N ASP A 37 -4.48 -6.12 18.43
CA ASP A 37 -3.34 -5.67 19.23
C ASP A 37 -2.96 -4.21 18.93
N THR A 38 -3.45 -3.65 17.83
CA THR A 38 -3.19 -2.24 17.50
C THR A 38 -3.88 -1.27 18.46
N ARG A 39 -4.87 -1.74 19.24
CA ARG A 39 -5.52 -0.93 20.30
C ARG A 39 -4.56 -0.53 21.42
N ARG A 40 -3.44 -1.24 21.57
CA ARG A 40 -2.40 -0.96 22.57
C ARG A 40 -1.32 -0.01 22.05
N LEU A 41 -1.35 0.35 20.76
CA LEU A 41 -0.36 1.26 20.20
C LEU A 41 -0.63 2.67 20.74
N GLY A 42 0.40 3.24 21.36
CA GLY A 42 0.40 4.65 21.76
C GLY A 42 0.50 5.59 20.57
N ALA A 43 0.37 6.89 20.82
CA ALA A 43 0.62 7.89 19.81
C ALA A 43 2.10 7.88 19.41
N THR A 44 2.39 7.84 18.11
CA THR A 44 3.76 7.99 17.60
C THR A 44 4.29 9.37 17.95
N ILE A 45 5.48 9.38 18.54
CA ILE A 45 6.24 10.58 18.87
C ILE A 45 7.16 10.86 17.67
N ASP A 46 6.99 12.00 17.03
CA ASP A 46 7.77 12.39 15.85
C ASP A 46 7.76 11.29 14.76
N VAL A 47 8.91 10.88 14.21
CA VAL A 47 8.96 9.87 13.14
C VAL A 47 9.49 8.53 13.65
N GLU A 48 8.72 7.46 13.45
CA GLU A 48 9.20 6.09 13.67
C GLU A 48 9.68 5.47 12.35
N HIS A 49 10.94 5.04 12.34
CA HIS A 49 11.56 4.42 11.17
C HIS A 49 11.42 2.89 11.20
N SER A 50 11.08 2.31 10.05
CA SER A 50 11.07 0.85 9.87
C SER A 50 11.78 0.47 8.57
N HIS A 51 12.71 -0.47 8.66
CA HIS A 51 13.44 -1.02 7.52
C HIS A 51 12.86 -2.37 7.14
N VAL A 52 12.08 -2.40 6.06
CA VAL A 52 11.44 -3.62 5.60
C VAL A 52 12.21 -4.10 4.38
N ARG A 53 12.88 -5.26 4.52
CA ARG A 53 13.48 -5.92 3.37
C ARG A 53 12.35 -6.55 2.54
N PHE A 54 12.24 -6.11 1.31
CA PHE A 54 11.21 -6.57 0.38
C PHE A 54 11.91 -7.23 -0.81
N LEU A 55 11.53 -8.46 -1.14
CA LEU A 55 11.92 -9.17 -2.37
C LEU A 55 13.41 -9.04 -2.75
N GLY A 56 14.27 -9.71 -1.97
CA GLY A 56 15.71 -9.79 -2.24
C GLY A 56 16.49 -8.56 -1.76
N ASN A 57 16.79 -7.63 -2.67
CA ASN A 57 17.70 -6.49 -2.45
C ASN A 57 17.02 -5.13 -2.24
N LEU A 58 15.68 -5.04 -2.35
CA LEU A 58 14.97 -3.80 -2.06
C LEU A 58 14.75 -3.67 -0.54
N VAL A 59 15.02 -2.48 -0.02
CA VAL A 59 14.72 -2.13 1.36
C VAL A 59 13.81 -0.92 1.35
N LEU A 60 12.58 -1.10 1.82
CA LEU A 60 11.66 -0.02 2.07
C LEU A 60 12.03 0.62 3.40
N ASN A 61 12.33 1.91 3.37
CA ASN A 61 12.50 2.73 4.55
C ASN A 61 11.17 3.43 4.78
N LEU A 62 10.33 2.82 5.61
CA LEU A 62 9.04 3.38 5.99
C LEU A 62 9.25 4.39 7.11
N TRP A 63 8.68 5.57 6.93
CA TRP A 63 8.68 6.67 7.89
C TRP A 63 7.24 6.88 8.33
N ASP A 64 6.89 6.35 9.51
CA ASP A 64 5.59 6.54 10.15
C ASP A 64 5.62 7.83 10.94
N CYS A 65 5.03 8.88 10.38
CA CYS A 65 5.08 10.21 10.96
C CYS A 65 3.92 10.38 11.96
N GLY A 66 4.23 10.75 13.19
CA GLY A 66 3.26 11.13 14.21
C GLY A 66 2.39 12.28 13.72
N GLY A 67 1.07 12.09 13.75
CA GLY A 67 0.10 13.03 13.16
C GLY A 67 -0.43 14.10 14.12
N GLN A 68 0.27 14.36 15.22
CA GLN A 68 -0.12 15.41 16.18
C GLN A 68 0.26 16.78 15.60
N GLU A 69 -0.51 17.83 15.90
CA GLU A 69 -0.37 19.15 15.26
C GLU A 69 1.03 19.74 15.41
N ALA A 70 1.59 19.70 16.63
CA ALA A 70 2.94 20.18 16.89
C ALA A 70 4.01 19.45 16.06
N PHE A 71 3.84 18.15 15.78
CA PHE A 71 4.77 17.42 14.91
C PHE A 71 4.56 17.76 13.44
N MET A 72 3.31 17.86 12.99
CA MET A 72 2.98 18.23 11.62
C MET A 72 3.56 19.61 11.26
N GLU A 73 3.39 20.61 12.11
CA GLU A 73 3.97 21.95 11.93
C GLU A 73 5.50 21.89 11.83
N ASN A 74 6.15 21.10 12.70
CA ASN A 74 7.60 20.90 12.64
C ASN A 74 8.06 20.21 11.34
N TYR A 75 7.29 19.24 10.81
CA TYR A 75 7.60 18.61 9.54
C TYR A 75 7.56 19.59 8.37
N PHE A 76 6.68 20.58 8.39
CA PHE A 76 6.57 21.58 7.31
C PHE A 76 7.51 22.77 7.50
N ALA A 77 7.97 23.03 8.73
CA ALA A 77 8.89 24.10 9.06
C ALA A 77 10.34 23.60 9.13
N SER A 78 10.78 23.13 10.29
CA SER A 78 12.18 22.85 10.60
C SER A 78 12.71 21.55 9.99
N GLN A 79 11.85 20.54 9.81
CA GLN A 79 12.26 19.23 9.30
C GLN A 79 11.90 18.99 7.83
N LYS A 80 11.44 20.02 7.10
CA LYS A 80 10.88 19.89 5.74
C LYS A 80 11.81 19.15 4.78
N ASP A 81 13.07 19.54 4.73
CA ASP A 81 14.05 18.90 3.85
C ASP A 81 14.33 17.44 4.26
N THR A 82 14.40 17.16 5.56
CA THR A 82 14.66 15.82 6.08
C THR A 82 13.50 14.87 5.77
N ILE A 83 12.26 15.34 5.93
CA ILE A 83 11.06 14.53 5.73
C ILE A 83 10.76 14.35 4.24
N PHE A 84 10.75 15.42 3.45
CA PHE A 84 10.18 15.36 2.10
C PHE A 84 11.20 15.13 0.98
N ARG A 85 12.49 15.01 1.28
CA ARG A 85 13.53 14.68 0.29
C ARG A 85 13.65 13.17 0.04
N ASN A 86 13.92 12.82 -1.22
CA ASN A 86 14.11 11.45 -1.72
C ASN A 86 12.92 10.52 -1.43
N VAL A 87 11.70 11.07 -1.41
CA VAL A 87 10.47 10.32 -1.21
C VAL A 87 10.08 9.67 -2.52
N GLU A 88 9.83 8.36 -2.49
CA GLU A 88 9.41 7.61 -3.67
C GLU A 88 7.90 7.39 -3.67
N VAL A 89 7.33 7.28 -2.46
CA VAL A 89 5.91 7.07 -2.23
C VAL A 89 5.47 7.86 -1.01
N LEU A 90 4.38 8.63 -1.14
CA LEU A 90 3.60 9.16 -0.03
C LEU A 90 2.31 8.35 0.09
N ILE A 91 2.07 7.79 1.28
CA ILE A 91 0.79 7.20 1.67
C ILE A 91 0.16 8.16 2.70
N TYR A 92 -0.93 8.82 2.31
CA TYR A 92 -1.67 9.71 3.19
C TYR A 92 -2.96 9.05 3.65
N VAL A 93 -3.21 9.09 4.95
CA VAL A 93 -4.31 8.38 5.60
C VAL A 93 -5.33 9.37 6.15
N PHE A 94 -6.55 9.29 5.64
CA PHE A 94 -7.70 10.05 6.10
C PHE A 94 -8.57 9.18 6.99
N ASP A 95 -8.97 9.71 8.14
CA ASP A 95 -9.98 9.10 8.97
C ASP A 95 -11.37 9.54 8.47
N VAL A 96 -12.23 8.59 8.11
CA VAL A 96 -13.58 8.92 7.62
C VAL A 96 -14.45 9.62 8.67
N GLU A 97 -14.19 9.38 9.97
CA GLU A 97 -14.91 10.01 11.08
C GLU A 97 -14.32 11.36 11.49
N SER A 98 -13.29 11.86 10.78
CA SER A 98 -12.67 13.12 11.14
C SER A 98 -13.68 14.26 11.11
N ARG A 99 -13.84 14.92 12.25
CA ARG A 99 -14.70 16.10 12.42
C ARG A 99 -14.05 17.39 11.89
N GLU A 100 -12.75 17.36 11.64
CA GLU A 100 -11.95 18.52 11.21
C GLU A 100 -11.41 18.30 9.78
N LEU A 101 -12.30 17.92 8.87
CA LEU A 101 -11.94 17.61 7.49
C LEU A 101 -11.15 18.73 6.81
N GLU A 102 -11.56 19.99 6.98
CA GLU A 102 -10.87 21.14 6.35
C GLU A 102 -9.41 21.22 6.80
N LYS A 103 -9.14 20.98 8.08
CA LYS A 103 -7.79 20.95 8.65
C LYS A 103 -6.98 19.76 8.10
N ASP A 104 -7.60 18.59 7.97
CA ASP A 104 -6.96 17.41 7.38
C ASP A 104 -6.57 17.64 5.91
N LEU A 105 -7.45 18.29 5.15
CA LEU A 105 -7.19 18.68 3.76
C LEU A 105 -6.09 19.74 3.67
N HIS A 106 -6.06 20.70 4.59
CA HIS A 106 -4.98 21.69 4.65
C HIS A 106 -3.62 21.03 4.89
N TYR A 107 -3.52 20.13 5.86
CA TYR A 107 -2.29 19.36 6.09
C TYR A 107 -1.91 18.49 4.89
N TYR A 108 -2.90 17.89 4.22
CA TYR A 108 -2.66 17.12 3.01
C TYR A 108 -2.07 17.98 1.89
N GLN A 109 -2.64 19.16 1.65
CA GLN A 109 -2.11 20.10 0.65
C GLN A 109 -0.68 20.54 0.99
N SER A 110 -0.40 20.87 2.25
CA SER A 110 0.96 21.20 2.70
C SER A 110 1.96 20.06 2.46
N CYS A 111 1.54 18.80 2.65
CA CYS A 111 2.35 17.64 2.27
C CYS A 111 2.60 17.57 0.76
N LEU A 112 1.57 17.79 -0.06
CA LEU A 112 1.71 17.74 -1.51
C LEU A 112 2.63 18.84 -2.04
N GLU A 113 2.53 20.06 -1.50
CA GLU A 113 3.43 21.16 -1.84
C GLU A 113 4.87 20.83 -1.47
N ALA A 114 5.10 20.27 -0.27
CA ALA A 114 6.42 19.86 0.16
C ALA A 114 6.99 18.72 -0.71
N ILE A 115 6.16 17.75 -1.12
CA ILE A 115 6.54 16.69 -2.07
C ILE A 115 6.83 17.26 -3.45
N LEU A 116 6.00 18.16 -3.97
CA LEU A 116 6.22 18.74 -5.29
C LEU A 116 7.55 19.51 -5.36
N GLN A 117 7.92 20.19 -4.28
CA GLN A 117 9.19 20.92 -4.17
C GLN A 117 10.41 20.01 -4.00
N ASN A 118 10.29 18.91 -3.24
CA ASN A 118 11.45 18.11 -2.81
C ASN A 118 11.58 16.74 -3.48
N SER A 119 10.48 16.20 -3.99
CA SER A 119 10.35 14.83 -4.52
C SER A 119 9.22 14.75 -5.56
N ALA A 120 9.25 15.59 -6.61
CA ALA A 120 8.18 15.67 -7.62
C ALA A 120 7.86 14.34 -8.34
N GLY A 121 8.80 13.37 -8.34
CA GLY A 121 8.59 12.03 -8.88
C GLY A 121 7.92 11.04 -7.92
N ALA A 122 7.58 11.46 -6.70
CA ALA A 122 6.93 10.61 -5.71
C ALA A 122 5.51 10.25 -6.16
N LYS A 123 5.11 9.00 -5.91
CA LYS A 123 3.73 8.55 -6.13
C LYS A 123 2.88 8.85 -4.91
N ILE A 124 1.67 9.35 -5.13
CA ILE A 124 0.74 9.71 -4.05
C ILE A 124 -0.36 8.67 -3.97
N PHE A 125 -0.53 8.10 -2.77
CA PHE A 125 -1.63 7.20 -2.45
C PHE A 125 -2.43 7.77 -1.30
N CYS A 126 -3.74 7.83 -1.48
CA CYS A 126 -4.67 8.27 -0.44
C CYS A 126 -5.53 7.11 0.03
N LEU A 127 -5.57 6.92 1.34
CA LEU A 127 -6.37 5.90 2.01
C LEU A 127 -7.47 6.56 2.82
N VAL A 128 -8.72 6.38 2.42
CA VAL A 128 -9.88 6.69 3.28
C VAL A 128 -10.05 5.49 4.21
N HIS A 129 -9.60 5.66 5.44
CA HIS A 129 -9.53 4.64 6.49
C HIS A 129 -10.72 4.72 7.45
N LYS A 130 -10.89 3.67 8.27
CA LYS A 130 -12.04 3.47 9.18
C LYS A 130 -13.41 3.45 8.51
N MET A 131 -13.47 3.07 7.22
CA MET A 131 -14.73 2.94 6.48
C MET A 131 -15.69 1.89 7.07
N ASP A 132 -15.20 1.01 7.94
CA ASP A 132 -16.01 0.08 8.73
C ASP A 132 -17.02 0.80 9.64
N LEU A 133 -16.73 2.03 10.05
CA LEU A 133 -17.59 2.87 10.90
C LEU A 133 -18.72 3.54 10.11
N VAL A 134 -18.64 3.54 8.78
CA VAL A 134 -19.69 4.03 7.90
C VAL A 134 -20.73 2.92 7.65
N PRO A 135 -22.04 3.21 7.70
CA PRO A 135 -23.08 2.27 7.30
C PRO A 135 -22.85 1.73 5.90
N GLU A 136 -23.05 0.42 5.71
CA GLU A 136 -22.71 -0.28 4.45
C GLU A 136 -23.33 0.38 3.21
N GLU A 137 -24.57 0.86 3.34
CA GLU A 137 -25.36 1.52 2.30
C GLU A 137 -24.76 2.85 1.82
N GLU A 138 -23.97 3.52 2.66
CA GLU A 138 -23.40 4.84 2.37
C GLU A 138 -21.91 4.78 1.99
N ARG A 139 -21.24 3.64 2.21
CA ARG A 139 -19.78 3.51 2.03
C ARG A 139 -19.31 3.90 0.63
N ASP A 140 -19.98 3.41 -0.40
CA ASP A 140 -19.58 3.66 -1.79
C ASP A 140 -19.77 5.13 -2.16
N ARG A 141 -20.89 5.73 -1.75
CA ARG A 141 -21.17 7.14 -1.98
C ARG A 141 -20.13 8.03 -1.29
N ILE A 142 -19.84 7.77 -0.01
CA ILE A 142 -18.85 8.56 0.75
C ILE A 142 -17.46 8.36 0.15
N PHE A 143 -17.08 7.14 -0.21
CA PHE A 143 -15.78 6.86 -0.80
C PHE A 143 -15.61 7.58 -2.15
N GLN A 144 -16.61 7.53 -3.04
CA GLN A 144 -16.56 8.21 -4.33
C GLN A 144 -16.41 9.72 -4.17
N LEU A 145 -17.22 10.32 -3.28
CA LEU A 145 -17.13 11.76 -2.99
C LEU A 145 -15.72 12.15 -2.51
N ARG A 146 -15.16 11.37 -1.58
CA ARG A 146 -13.80 11.59 -1.07
C ARG A 146 -12.74 11.39 -2.14
N GLN A 147 -12.89 10.36 -2.98
CA GLN A 147 -11.95 10.07 -4.05
C GLN A 147 -11.91 11.22 -5.07
N GLU A 148 -13.06 11.76 -5.46
CA GLU A 148 -13.15 12.90 -6.38
C GLU A 148 -12.46 14.13 -5.80
N ASP A 149 -12.76 14.47 -4.55
CA ASP A 149 -12.14 15.59 -3.85
C ASP A 149 -10.62 15.45 -3.75
N LEU A 150 -10.14 14.30 -3.28
CA LEU A 150 -8.72 14.04 -3.12
C LEU A 150 -8.00 14.04 -4.46
N THR A 151 -8.58 13.44 -5.50
CA THR A 151 -8.00 13.45 -6.85
C THR A 151 -7.90 14.87 -7.40
N ARG A 152 -8.92 15.70 -7.16
CA ARG A 152 -8.93 17.12 -7.56
C ARG A 152 -7.85 17.91 -6.82
N LEU A 153 -7.76 17.76 -5.50
CA LEU A 153 -6.81 18.48 -4.66
C LEU A 153 -5.35 18.04 -4.87
N SER A 154 -5.14 16.83 -5.39
CA SER A 154 -3.80 16.29 -5.62
C SER A 154 -3.10 16.83 -6.85
N LYS A 155 -3.84 17.47 -7.77
CA LYS A 155 -3.24 17.98 -9.01
C LYS A 155 -2.17 19.05 -8.68
N PRO A 156 -1.02 19.05 -9.39
CA PRO A 156 -0.73 18.29 -10.60
C PRO A 156 -0.19 16.86 -10.39
N LEU A 157 -0.03 16.40 -9.15
CA LEU A 157 0.48 15.06 -8.85
C LEU A 157 -0.60 13.99 -9.15
N GLU A 158 -0.15 12.83 -9.63
CA GLU A 158 -1.02 11.68 -9.83
C GLU A 158 -1.35 11.04 -8.47
N CYS A 159 -2.63 11.04 -8.09
CA CYS A 159 -3.14 10.44 -6.86
C CYS A 159 -3.99 9.21 -7.17
N ILE A 160 -3.68 8.11 -6.48
CA ILE A 160 -4.43 6.86 -6.57
C ILE A 160 -5.16 6.63 -5.23
N CYS A 161 -6.49 6.54 -5.28
CA CYS A 161 -7.34 6.20 -4.13
C CYS A 161 -7.75 4.72 -4.20
N PHE A 162 -7.74 4.00 -3.08
CA PHE A 162 -8.10 2.57 -3.03
C PHE A 162 -9.38 2.28 -2.22
N SER A 163 -10.27 1.45 -2.77
CA SER A 163 -11.47 0.90 -2.11
C SER A 163 -11.51 -0.63 -1.99
N ALA A 164 -10.40 -1.28 -1.66
CA ALA A 164 -10.43 -2.72 -1.40
C ALA A 164 -10.91 -3.01 0.04
N ASN A 165 -11.82 -3.99 0.21
CA ASN A 165 -12.18 -4.50 1.55
C ASN A 165 -11.03 -5.30 2.15
N GLU A 166 -10.32 -6.03 1.31
CA GLU A 166 -9.11 -6.72 1.71
C GLU A 166 -8.14 -6.87 0.54
N VAL A 167 -6.85 -6.68 0.80
CA VAL A 167 -5.77 -7.00 -0.13
C VAL A 167 -4.73 -7.81 0.61
N LEU A 168 -4.40 -8.99 0.08
CA LEU A 168 -3.29 -9.83 0.55
C LEU A 168 -2.22 -9.87 -0.53
N LEU A 169 -0.96 -9.79 -0.11
CA LEU A 169 0.18 -10.01 -0.97
C LEU A 169 0.95 -11.22 -0.48
N PHE A 170 1.24 -12.15 -1.37
CA PHE A 170 1.91 -13.42 -1.07
C PHE A 170 3.22 -13.56 -1.83
N GLU A 171 4.17 -14.27 -1.25
CA GLU A 171 5.38 -14.72 -1.94
C GLU A 171 5.04 -15.87 -2.90
N ARG A 172 5.53 -15.83 -4.14
CA ARG A 172 5.09 -16.72 -5.22
C ARG A 172 5.33 -18.20 -4.97
N ALA A 173 6.49 -18.57 -4.43
CA ALA A 173 6.90 -19.96 -4.28
C ALA A 173 6.17 -20.63 -3.10
N THR A 174 6.20 -19.97 -1.95
CA THR A 174 5.73 -20.50 -0.66
C THR A 174 4.30 -20.14 -0.35
N PHE A 175 3.73 -19.11 -1.00
CA PHE A 175 2.44 -18.52 -0.67
C PHE A 175 2.36 -17.98 0.76
N LEU A 176 3.49 -17.62 1.37
CA LEU A 176 3.48 -16.91 2.64
C LEU A 176 2.99 -15.48 2.44
N ILE A 177 2.16 -15.02 3.36
CA ILE A 177 1.69 -13.63 3.35
C ILE A 177 2.86 -12.71 3.67
N ILE A 178 3.12 -11.81 2.74
CA ILE A 178 4.13 -10.75 2.85
C ILE A 178 3.49 -9.51 3.49
N SER A 179 2.25 -9.20 3.11
CA SER A 179 1.55 -7.98 3.50
C SER A 179 0.05 -8.20 3.39
N HIS A 180 -0.72 -7.54 4.24
CA HIS A 180 -2.17 -7.49 4.10
C HIS A 180 -2.75 -6.14 4.52
N CYS A 181 -3.83 -5.75 3.85
CA CYS A 181 -4.69 -4.64 4.23
C CYS A 181 -6.10 -5.19 4.38
N GLN A 182 -6.77 -4.96 5.50
CA GLN A 182 -8.16 -5.36 5.74
C GLN A 182 -8.94 -4.15 6.26
N ARG A 183 -10.13 -3.91 5.69
CA ARG A 183 -11.07 -2.87 6.14
C ARG A 183 -11.94 -3.33 7.29
N GLN A 184 -12.20 -4.62 7.42
CA GLN A 184 -13.02 -5.19 8.47
C GLN A 184 -12.28 -6.36 9.14
N GLU A 185 -12.33 -6.44 10.47
CA GLU A 185 -11.83 -7.62 11.17
C GLU A 185 -12.73 -8.82 10.87
N HIS A 186 -12.09 -9.92 10.51
CA HIS A 186 -12.79 -11.19 10.32
C HIS A 186 -12.73 -12.01 11.60
N HIS A 187 -13.78 -12.79 11.83
CA HIS A 187 -13.91 -13.64 13.02
C HIS A 187 -12.84 -14.76 13.08
N ASP A 188 -12.29 -15.16 11.94
CA ASP A 188 -11.26 -16.21 11.83
C ASP A 188 -9.86 -15.59 11.75
N ALA A 189 -9.16 -15.56 12.88
CA ALA A 189 -7.80 -15.03 12.96
C ALA A 189 -6.77 -15.83 12.13
N HIS A 190 -7.05 -17.10 11.84
CA HIS A 190 -6.15 -18.01 11.11
C HIS A 190 -6.48 -18.13 9.61
N ARG A 191 -7.38 -17.26 9.10
CA ARG A 191 -7.80 -17.29 7.70
C ARG A 191 -6.63 -17.10 6.73
N PHE A 192 -5.62 -16.34 7.14
CA PHE A 192 -4.41 -16.05 6.39
C PHE A 192 -3.60 -17.32 6.07
N GLU A 193 -3.33 -18.14 7.07
CA GLU A 193 -2.65 -19.42 6.93
C GLU A 193 -3.53 -20.43 6.19
N LYS A 194 -4.84 -20.42 6.46
CA LYS A 194 -5.81 -21.27 5.75
C LYS A 194 -5.84 -20.98 4.25
N VAL A 195 -5.95 -19.71 3.85
CA VAL A 195 -5.93 -19.28 2.45
C VAL A 195 -4.60 -19.67 1.80
N SER A 196 -3.47 -19.38 2.45
CA SER A 196 -2.14 -19.76 1.97
C SER A 196 -2.03 -21.27 1.72
N ASN A 197 -2.52 -22.09 2.66
CA ASN A 197 -2.51 -23.54 2.54
C ASN A 197 -3.45 -24.04 1.43
N ILE A 198 -4.66 -23.50 1.32
CA ILE A 198 -5.62 -23.85 0.26
C ILE A 198 -5.00 -23.61 -1.12
N ILE A 199 -4.44 -22.42 -1.35
CA ILE A 199 -3.85 -22.09 -2.65
C ILE A 199 -2.59 -22.92 -2.92
N LYS A 200 -1.78 -23.21 -1.90
CA LYS A 200 -0.62 -24.08 -2.04
C LYS A 200 -1.01 -25.50 -2.45
N GLN A 201 -2.03 -26.08 -1.82
CA GLN A 201 -2.56 -27.40 -2.20
C GLN A 201 -3.14 -27.39 -3.61
N PHE A 202 -3.87 -26.33 -3.98
CA PHE A 202 -4.39 -26.17 -5.33
C PHE A 202 -3.26 -26.10 -6.37
N LYS A 203 -2.21 -25.31 -6.11
CA LYS A 203 -1.03 -25.21 -6.97
C LYS A 203 -0.30 -26.54 -7.13
N LEU A 204 -0.17 -27.33 -6.05
CA LEU A 204 0.38 -28.68 -6.12
C LEU A 204 -0.46 -29.60 -7.01
N SER A 205 -1.78 -29.50 -6.94
CA SER A 205 -2.69 -30.24 -7.81
C SER A 205 -2.54 -29.84 -9.29
N CYS A 206 -2.38 -28.55 -9.59
CA CYS A 206 -2.07 -28.09 -10.96
C CYS A 206 -0.75 -28.69 -11.47
N SER A 207 0.30 -28.69 -10.64
CA SER A 207 1.61 -29.24 -11.02
C SER A 207 1.55 -30.73 -11.35
N LYS A 208 0.71 -31.52 -10.67
CA LYS A 208 0.47 -32.94 -10.99
C LYS A 208 -0.14 -33.13 -12.38
N LEU A 209 -0.86 -32.13 -12.89
CA LEU A 209 -1.44 -32.08 -14.23
C LEU A 209 -0.49 -31.41 -15.24
N ALA A 210 0.78 -31.21 -14.90
CA ALA A 210 1.76 -30.48 -15.70
C ALA A 210 1.33 -29.04 -16.07
N ALA A 211 0.47 -28.42 -15.26
CA ALA A 211 0.01 -27.04 -15.43
C ALA A 211 0.50 -26.14 -14.29
N GLN A 212 0.61 -24.83 -14.56
CA GLN A 212 0.96 -23.84 -13.54
C GLN A 212 -0.25 -22.98 -13.17
N PHE A 213 -0.42 -22.75 -11.87
CA PHE A 213 -1.43 -21.84 -11.36
C PHE A 213 -1.13 -20.39 -11.77
N HIS A 214 -2.05 -19.74 -12.51
CA HIS A 214 -1.89 -18.34 -12.93
C HIS A 214 -2.77 -17.39 -12.13
N SER A 215 -4.07 -17.66 -12.07
CA SER A 215 -5.05 -16.84 -11.36
C SER A 215 -6.25 -17.68 -10.92
N MET A 216 -7.02 -17.15 -9.98
CA MET A 216 -8.27 -17.71 -9.50
C MET A 216 -9.25 -16.58 -9.20
N GLN A 217 -10.49 -16.75 -9.64
CA GLN A 217 -11.58 -15.87 -9.26
C GLN A 217 -12.64 -16.70 -8.54
N VAL A 218 -13.03 -16.24 -7.34
CA VAL A 218 -14.10 -16.83 -6.54
C VAL A 218 -15.17 -15.77 -6.34
N ARG A 219 -16.41 -16.05 -6.68
CA ARG A 219 -17.55 -15.15 -6.46
C ARG A 219 -18.68 -15.90 -5.79
N ASN A 220 -19.30 -15.28 -4.80
CA ASN A 220 -20.55 -15.74 -4.21
C ASN A 220 -21.49 -14.55 -3.98
N GLY A 221 -22.64 -14.79 -3.35
CA GLY A 221 -23.61 -13.73 -3.07
C GLY A 221 -23.18 -12.72 -1.98
N ARG A 222 -21.97 -12.82 -1.42
CA ARG A 222 -21.47 -11.97 -0.32
C ARG A 222 -20.13 -11.29 -0.61
N PHE A 223 -19.32 -11.84 -1.52
CA PHE A 223 -18.02 -11.29 -1.86
C PHE A 223 -17.53 -11.82 -3.21
N ALA A 224 -16.54 -11.11 -3.76
CA ALA A 224 -15.71 -11.59 -4.84
C ALA A 224 -14.22 -11.52 -4.43
N ALA A 225 -13.50 -12.63 -4.56
CA ALA A 225 -12.06 -12.70 -4.35
C ALA A 225 -11.33 -12.98 -5.66
N PHE A 226 -10.27 -12.22 -5.91
CA PHE A 226 -9.44 -12.30 -7.09
C PHE A 226 -8.01 -12.59 -6.66
N ILE A 227 -7.47 -13.74 -7.04
CA ILE A 227 -6.08 -14.10 -6.83
C ILE A 227 -5.41 -14.07 -8.19
N ASP A 228 -4.38 -13.26 -8.36
CA ASP A 228 -3.67 -13.15 -9.64
C ASP A 228 -2.17 -13.03 -9.39
N LEU A 229 -1.39 -13.51 -10.36
CA LEU A 229 0.04 -13.29 -10.38
C LEU A 229 0.28 -11.78 -10.40
N PHE A 230 0.95 -11.25 -9.38
CA PHE A 230 1.09 -9.80 -9.27
C PHE A 230 2.42 -9.31 -9.83
N THR A 231 3.49 -10.06 -9.61
CA THR A 231 4.82 -9.83 -10.16
C THR A 231 5.51 -11.17 -10.42
N PRO A 232 6.74 -11.21 -10.98
CA PRO A 232 7.51 -12.44 -11.06
C PRO A 232 7.72 -13.16 -9.73
N ASN A 233 7.60 -12.47 -8.58
CA ASN A 233 7.86 -13.04 -7.25
C ASN A 233 6.68 -12.97 -6.30
N THR A 234 5.52 -12.43 -6.71
CA THR A 234 4.36 -12.27 -5.82
C THR A 234 3.03 -12.62 -6.47
N TYR A 235 2.07 -13.03 -5.64
CA TYR A 235 0.63 -13.04 -5.95
C TYR A 235 -0.08 -11.97 -5.14
N ILE A 236 -1.16 -11.42 -5.70
CA ILE A 236 -2.08 -10.53 -4.99
C ILE A 236 -3.43 -11.22 -4.88
N MET A 237 -4.07 -11.11 -3.72
CA MET A 237 -5.49 -11.41 -3.53
C MET A 237 -6.24 -10.13 -3.19
N VAL A 238 -7.29 -9.83 -3.92
CA VAL A 238 -8.18 -8.69 -3.65
C VAL A 238 -9.56 -9.25 -3.33
N VAL A 239 -10.10 -8.90 -2.16
CA VAL A 239 -11.47 -9.22 -1.75
C VAL A 239 -12.32 -7.96 -1.82
N MET A 240 -13.44 -8.09 -2.50
CA MET A 240 -14.46 -7.07 -2.67
C MET A 240 -15.75 -7.55 -1.98
N ALA A 241 -16.36 -6.72 -1.14
CA ALA A 241 -17.63 -7.03 -0.49
C ALA A 241 -18.82 -6.96 -1.46
N ASP A 242 -18.74 -6.14 -2.51
CA ASP A 242 -19.79 -6.06 -3.53
C ASP A 242 -19.55 -7.07 -4.67
N PRO A 243 -20.35 -8.15 -4.77
CA PRO A 243 -20.28 -9.13 -5.84
C PRO A 243 -21.02 -8.66 -7.11
N SER A 244 -21.54 -7.43 -7.18
CA SER A 244 -22.12 -6.85 -8.40
C SER A 244 -21.07 -6.10 -9.23
N MET A 245 -19.97 -5.67 -8.60
CA MET A 245 -18.87 -4.99 -9.29
C MET A 245 -18.32 -5.80 -10.49
N PRO A 246 -18.15 -5.18 -11.67
CA PRO A 246 -17.59 -5.83 -12.83
C PRO A 246 -16.15 -6.31 -12.58
N SER A 247 -15.92 -7.61 -12.75
CA SER A 247 -14.58 -8.24 -12.62
C SER A 247 -13.50 -7.52 -13.43
N ALA A 248 -13.88 -6.97 -14.60
CA ALA A 248 -12.97 -6.27 -15.49
C ALA A 248 -12.32 -5.04 -14.84
N ALA A 249 -13.06 -4.26 -14.05
CA ALA A 249 -12.52 -3.07 -13.39
C ALA A 249 -11.43 -3.45 -12.37
N THR A 250 -11.71 -4.46 -11.53
CA THR A 250 -10.74 -4.97 -10.55
C THR A 250 -9.50 -5.54 -11.22
N LEU A 251 -9.67 -6.33 -12.28
CA LEU A 251 -8.54 -6.92 -13.03
C LEU A 251 -7.70 -5.85 -13.75
N ILE A 252 -8.32 -4.81 -14.31
CA ILE A 252 -7.61 -3.67 -14.91
C ILE A 252 -6.79 -2.94 -13.83
N ASN A 253 -7.35 -2.74 -12.64
CA ASN A 253 -6.66 -2.10 -11.53
C ASN A 253 -5.47 -2.95 -11.05
N ILE A 254 -5.63 -4.27 -10.90
CA ILE A 254 -4.55 -5.19 -10.58
C ILE A 254 -3.44 -5.11 -11.65
N LYS A 255 -3.81 -5.10 -12.94
CA LYS A 255 -2.86 -5.01 -14.06
C LYS A 255 -2.12 -3.67 -14.10
N ASN A 256 -2.79 -2.56 -13.79
CA ASN A 256 -2.17 -1.24 -13.73
C ASN A 256 -1.21 -1.17 -12.55
N ALA A 257 -1.63 -1.63 -11.37
CA ALA A 257 -0.78 -1.74 -10.18
C ALA A 257 0.45 -2.62 -10.45
N ARG A 258 0.29 -3.80 -11.08
CA ARG A 258 1.38 -4.72 -11.45
C ARG A 258 2.55 -4.02 -12.12
N LYS A 259 2.30 -3.16 -13.13
CA LYS A 259 3.37 -2.42 -13.83
C LYS A 259 4.22 -1.55 -12.90
N HIS A 260 3.63 -1.03 -11.83
CA HIS A 260 4.35 -0.23 -10.85
C HIS A 260 5.19 -1.08 -9.92
N PHE A 261 4.69 -2.24 -9.50
CA PHE A 261 5.40 -3.17 -8.61
C PHE A 261 6.51 -3.94 -9.35
N GLU A 262 6.30 -4.31 -10.61
CA GLU A 262 7.34 -4.90 -11.46
C GLU A 262 8.51 -3.92 -11.71
N LYS A 263 8.22 -2.62 -11.88
CA LYS A 263 9.26 -1.58 -11.96
C LYS A 263 10.05 -1.44 -10.66
N LEU A 264 9.42 -1.69 -9.52
CA LEU A 264 10.09 -1.69 -8.21
C LEU A 264 10.97 -2.94 -8.04
N GLU A 265 10.56 -4.10 -8.56
CA GLU A 265 11.36 -5.33 -8.54
C GLU A 265 12.51 -5.32 -9.56
N SER A 266 12.33 -4.68 -10.72
CA SER A 266 13.26 -4.80 -11.87
C SER A 266 14.46 -3.86 -11.86
N GLY A 267 14.57 -2.91 -10.93
CA GLY A 267 15.82 -2.17 -10.63
C GLY A 267 16.78 -1.92 -11.81
N ARG A 268 16.26 -1.37 -12.90
CA ARG A 268 16.88 -1.03 -14.22
C ARG A 268 18.27 -1.62 -14.54
N GLN A 269 18.29 -2.67 -15.37
CA GLN A 269 19.43 -3.11 -16.21
C GLN A 269 19.83 -2.14 -17.35
N GLN A 270 19.47 -0.86 -17.30
CA GLN A 270 19.79 0.09 -18.39
C GLN A 270 20.82 1.14 -17.95
N THR A 271 22.10 0.81 -18.10
CA THR A 271 23.19 1.77 -18.22
C THR A 271 24.12 1.39 -19.36
N GLN A 272 23.97 2.12 -20.47
CA GLN A 272 24.99 2.54 -21.44
C GLN A 272 25.77 1.47 -22.23
N SER A 273 25.26 1.11 -23.41
CA SER A 273 26.14 0.78 -24.55
C SER A 273 26.76 2.07 -25.07
N GLY A 274 28.03 2.30 -24.70
CA GLY A 274 28.79 3.47 -25.06
C GLY A 274 29.02 3.62 -26.57
N HIS A 275 28.91 4.87 -27.04
CA HIS A 275 29.61 5.35 -28.22
C HIS A 275 31.12 5.08 -28.07
N SER A 276 31.70 4.22 -28.91
CA SER A 276 33.14 4.20 -29.14
C SER A 276 33.47 5.02 -30.39
N LEU A 277 33.85 6.28 -30.21
CA LEU A 277 34.71 6.99 -31.14
C LEU A 277 36.15 6.70 -30.70
N ARG A 278 36.84 5.84 -31.45
CA ARG A 278 38.28 5.56 -31.29
C ARG A 278 39.08 6.68 -31.99
N ARG A 279 39.98 7.31 -31.24
CA ARG A 279 41.35 7.55 -31.70
C ARG A 279 42.22 6.44 -31.13
#